data_AF-A0A9W8TSA6-F1
#
_entry.id   AF-A0A9W8TSA6-F1
#
_cell.length_a   1.000
_cell.length_b   1.000
_cell.length_c   1.000
_cell.angle_alpha   90.00
_cell.angle_beta   90.00
_cell.angle_gamma   90.00
#
_symmetry.space_group_name_H-M   'P 1'
#
loop_
_entity.id
_entity.type
_entity.pdbx_description
1 polymer ?
#
loop_
_entity_poly.entity_id
_entity_poly.type
_entity_poly.pdbx_seq_one_letter_code
_entity_poly.pdbx_strand_id
1 'polypeptide(L)'
;MEVLRIHRPRLVLHGPVGMGQSYIGAALLHHLEGYHVQSLELGTLLGDSARTTEAALVQLFVEAKRHSPSVIYIPSLVSWCAAISGTARATVRAMLDTLAPTDSILLLAIIDGKFSSLPRDVRAWFGPTAIKDNSVELLAPSADQRLAFFEPLVEDIKRPPNKFADGMGTKRKKRVLEVLPIAPPLEPRKPTERELAVQEGVGRARGE
;
A
#
# COMPACT_ATOMS: atom_id res chain seq x y z
N MET A 1 10.59 -13.95 -25.82
CA MET A 1 10.55 -12.71 -26.64
C MET A 1 10.06 -11.49 -25.83
N GLU A 2 9.50 -11.65 -24.63
CA GLU A 2 9.05 -10.53 -23.76
C GLU A 2 10.19 -9.78 -23.04
N VAL A 3 11.27 -10.47 -22.66
CA VAL A 3 12.40 -9.90 -21.89
C VAL A 3 13.15 -8.78 -22.66
N LEU A 4 12.94 -8.67 -23.98
CA LEU A 4 13.58 -7.66 -24.84
C LEU A 4 12.82 -6.32 -24.88
N ARG A 5 11.64 -6.20 -24.25
CA ARG A 5 10.85 -4.96 -24.24
C ARG A 5 11.09 -4.05 -23.03
N ILE A 6 11.81 -4.54 -22.02
CA ILE A 6 12.07 -3.79 -20.78
C ILE A 6 13.50 -3.28 -20.83
N HIS A 7 13.67 -1.96 -20.74
CA HIS A 7 14.97 -1.31 -20.65
C HIS A 7 14.96 -0.32 -19.49
N ARG A 8 15.47 -0.76 -18.32
CA ARG A 8 15.63 0.08 -17.12
C ARG A 8 14.39 0.95 -16.82
N PRO A 9 13.27 0.36 -16.37
CA PRO A 9 12.03 1.10 -16.15
C PRO A 9 12.21 2.09 -15.00
N ARG A 10 12.08 3.38 -15.30
CA ARG A 10 12.22 4.48 -14.35
C ARG A 10 11.07 5.46 -14.61
N LEU A 11 10.28 5.77 -13.59
CA LEU A 11 9.11 6.62 -13.70
C LEU A 11 9.14 7.71 -12.62
N VAL A 12 8.79 8.92 -13.04
CA VAL A 12 8.68 10.08 -12.16
C VAL A 12 7.29 10.68 -12.28
N LEU A 13 6.63 10.89 -11.15
CA LEU A 13 5.44 11.74 -11.07
C LEU A 13 5.86 13.07 -10.48
N HIS A 14 5.64 14.18 -11.20
CA HIS A 14 6.00 15.50 -10.72
C HIS A 14 4.87 16.51 -10.95
N GLY A 15 4.90 17.63 -10.25
CA GLY A 15 3.86 18.66 -10.36
C GLY A 15 3.93 19.64 -9.20
N PRO A 16 3.15 20.73 -9.21
CA PRO A 16 3.01 21.61 -8.05
C PRO A 16 2.59 20.86 -6.79
N VAL A 17 3.01 21.36 -5.62
CA VAL A 17 2.64 20.79 -4.32
C VAL A 17 1.11 20.71 -4.21
N GLY A 18 0.59 19.56 -3.77
CA GLY A 18 -0.85 19.38 -3.53
C GLY A 18 -1.69 19.02 -4.76
N MET A 19 -1.06 18.70 -5.90
CA MET A 19 -1.77 18.23 -7.11
C MET A 19 -2.09 16.73 -7.09
N GLY A 20 -1.90 16.08 -5.95
CA GLY A 20 -2.28 14.69 -5.73
C GLY A 20 -1.29 13.65 -6.24
N GLN A 21 -0.03 14.04 -6.45
CA GLN A 21 1.04 13.13 -6.88
C GLN A 21 1.19 11.94 -5.91
N SER A 22 1.10 12.18 -4.60
CA SER A 22 1.17 11.14 -3.58
C SER A 22 -0.03 10.18 -3.62
N TYR A 23 -1.24 10.68 -3.90
CA TYR A 23 -2.43 9.84 -4.06
C TYR A 23 -2.32 8.94 -5.29
N ILE A 24 -1.85 9.49 -6.41
CA ILE A 24 -1.62 8.72 -7.64
C ILE A 24 -0.50 7.71 -7.44
N GLY A 25 0.59 8.08 -6.75
CA GLY A 25 1.67 7.16 -6.39
C GLY A 25 1.16 5.97 -5.58
N ALA A 26 0.36 6.21 -4.54
CA ALA A 26 -0.25 5.14 -3.75
C ALA A 26 -1.22 4.26 -4.58
N ALA A 27 -2.04 4.87 -5.43
CA ALA A 27 -2.93 4.14 -6.34
C ALA A 27 -2.15 3.28 -7.35
N LEU A 28 -1.00 3.76 -7.85
CA LEU A 28 -0.12 3.01 -8.72
C LEU A 28 0.47 1.79 -8.00
N LEU A 29 0.93 1.96 -6.77
CA LEU A 29 1.43 0.84 -5.95
C LEU A 29 0.35 -0.20 -5.69
N HIS A 30 -0.88 0.22 -5.43
CA HIS A 30 -2.04 -0.67 -5.30
C HIS A 30 -2.36 -1.39 -6.63
N HIS A 31 -2.18 -0.73 -7.78
CA HIS A 31 -2.34 -1.40 -9.06
C HIS A 31 -1.23 -2.42 -9.34
N LEU A 32 -0.04 -2.20 -8.79
CA LEU A 32 1.11 -3.10 -8.83
C LEU A 32 1.06 -4.16 -7.71
N GLU A 33 -0.13 -4.60 -7.33
CA GLU A 33 -0.32 -5.73 -6.43
C GLU A 33 0.41 -6.98 -6.96
N GLY A 34 1.14 -7.65 -6.06
CA GLY A 34 1.97 -8.82 -6.40
C GLY A 34 3.43 -8.51 -6.74
N TYR A 35 3.81 -7.25 -6.89
CA TYR A 35 5.21 -6.84 -6.99
C TYR A 35 5.80 -6.59 -5.60
N HIS A 36 7.10 -6.86 -5.44
CA HIS A 36 7.79 -6.55 -4.19
C HIS A 36 8.07 -5.05 -4.10
N VAL A 37 7.52 -4.36 -3.10
CA VAL A 37 7.70 -2.92 -2.93
C VAL A 37 8.78 -2.65 -1.87
N GLN A 38 9.81 -1.92 -2.26
CA GLN A 38 10.86 -1.41 -1.38
C GLN A 38 10.75 0.11 -1.27
N SER A 39 10.35 0.59 -0.09
CA SER A 39 10.22 2.03 0.16
C SER A 39 11.57 2.63 0.55
N LEU A 40 12.07 3.50 -0.31
CA LEU A 40 13.27 4.29 -0.11
C LEU A 40 12.84 5.65 0.47
N GLU A 41 12.47 5.63 1.75
CA GLU A 41 12.01 6.77 2.53
C GLU A 41 13.04 7.12 3.61
N LEU A 42 13.08 8.38 4.05
CA LEU A 42 13.99 8.81 5.11
C LEU A 42 13.77 8.05 6.42
N GLY A 43 12.52 7.73 6.77
CA GLY A 43 12.21 6.97 7.98
C GLY A 43 12.80 5.55 7.98
N THR A 44 12.79 4.87 6.82
CA THR A 44 13.35 3.52 6.70
C THR A 44 14.89 3.54 6.68
N LEU A 45 15.49 4.58 6.13
CA LEU A 45 16.94 4.70 6.00
C LEU A 45 17.63 5.23 7.27
N LEU A 46 17.01 6.16 7.98
CA LEU A 46 17.60 6.84 9.14
C LEU A 46 17.09 6.28 10.47
N GLY A 47 16.13 5.34 10.45
CA GLY A 47 15.56 4.75 11.66
C GLY A 47 16.50 3.80 12.41
N ASP A 48 17.47 3.19 11.72
CA ASP A 48 18.44 2.28 12.33
C ASP A 48 19.79 2.99 12.57
N SER A 49 20.01 3.43 13.82
CA SER A 49 21.25 4.10 14.22
C SER A 49 22.48 3.18 14.27
N ALA A 50 22.29 1.86 14.25
CA ALA A 50 23.39 0.89 14.29
C ALA A 50 24.05 0.68 12.92
N ARG A 51 23.43 1.20 11.85
CA ARG A 51 23.85 0.98 10.47
C ARG A 51 24.08 2.30 9.75
N THR A 52 25.06 2.31 8.84
CA THR A 52 25.26 3.45 7.94
C THR A 52 24.18 3.51 6.87
N THR A 53 23.79 4.72 6.49
CA THR A 53 22.78 4.96 5.45
C THR A 53 23.15 4.27 4.13
N GLU A 54 24.43 4.27 3.76
CA GLU A 54 24.93 3.61 2.55
C GLU A 54 24.76 2.08 2.62
N ALA A 55 25.02 1.46 3.76
CA ALA A 55 24.81 0.02 3.93
C ALA A 55 23.32 -0.36 3.86
N ALA A 56 22.44 0.48 4.43
CA ALA A 56 20.99 0.31 4.31
C ALA A 56 20.52 0.41 2.85
N LEU A 57 21.04 1.38 2.09
CA LEU A 57 20.76 1.53 0.65
C LEU A 57 21.21 0.30 -0.13
N VAL A 58 22.43 -0.18 0.08
CA VAL A 58 22.93 -1.39 -0.61
C VAL A 58 22.03 -2.59 -0.32
N GLN A 59 21.65 -2.80 0.95
CA GLN A 59 20.76 -3.91 1.30
C GLN A 59 19.38 -3.81 0.62
N LEU A 60 18.78 -2.62 0.59
CA LEU A 60 17.49 -2.38 -0.08
C LEU A 60 17.54 -2.79 -1.56
N PHE A 61 18.61 -2.42 -2.27
CA PHE A 61 18.80 -2.81 -3.67
C PHE A 61 19.05 -4.32 -3.85
N VAL A 62 19.80 -4.96 -2.94
CA VAL A 62 20.00 -6.41 -2.96
C VAL A 62 18.67 -7.13 -2.76
N GLU A 63 17.82 -6.65 -1.86
CA GLU A 63 16.50 -7.21 -1.59
C GLU A 63 15.54 -6.99 -2.77
N ALA A 64 15.54 -5.80 -3.37
CA ALA A 64 14.78 -5.51 -4.59
C ALA A 64 15.19 -6.43 -5.74
N LYS A 65 16.49 -6.72 -5.89
CA LYS A 65 16.99 -7.64 -6.90
C LYS A 65 16.65 -9.10 -6.61
N ARG A 66 16.67 -9.50 -5.34
CA ARG A 66 16.33 -10.86 -4.90
C ARG A 66 14.85 -11.19 -5.15
N HIS A 67 13.97 -10.20 -4.97
CA HIS A 67 12.52 -10.36 -5.10
C HIS A 67 11.98 -9.70 -6.38
N SER A 68 12.66 -9.93 -7.51
CA SER A 68 12.20 -9.47 -8.83
C SER A 68 10.96 -10.26 -9.26
N PRO A 69 9.90 -9.63 -9.80
CA PRO A 69 9.82 -8.21 -10.16
C PRO A 69 9.50 -7.30 -8.96
N SER A 70 10.15 -6.14 -8.89
CA SER A 70 10.07 -5.24 -7.73
C SER A 70 9.95 -3.76 -8.11
N VAL A 71 9.50 -2.96 -7.14
CA VAL A 71 9.35 -1.50 -7.25
C VAL A 71 10.15 -0.85 -6.13
N ILE A 72 11.11 -0.01 -6.50
CA ILE A 72 11.80 0.89 -5.58
C ILE A 72 11.03 2.19 -5.58
N TYR A 73 10.34 2.49 -4.48
CA TYR A 73 9.44 3.63 -4.36
C TYR A 73 10.05 4.75 -3.52
N ILE A 74 10.03 5.99 -4.03
CA ILE A 74 10.48 7.19 -3.33
C ILE A 74 9.30 8.17 -3.19
N PRO A 75 8.70 8.31 -2.00
CA PRO A 75 7.47 9.09 -1.81
C PRO A 75 7.63 10.61 -1.89
N SER A 76 8.82 11.16 -1.62
CA SER A 76 9.13 12.58 -1.84
C SER A 76 10.62 12.73 -2.12
N LEU A 77 10.97 12.78 -3.40
CA LEU A 77 12.36 12.81 -3.83
C LEU A 77 13.06 14.14 -3.48
N VAL A 78 12.32 15.26 -3.50
CA VAL A 78 12.86 16.58 -3.14
C VAL A 78 13.35 16.59 -1.70
N SER A 79 12.47 16.21 -0.77
CA SER A 79 12.79 16.15 0.66
C SER A 79 13.89 15.13 0.95
N TRP A 80 13.83 13.97 0.29
CA TRP A 80 14.84 12.93 0.41
C TRP A 80 16.24 13.42 0.01
N CYS A 81 16.35 14.16 -1.10
CA CYS A 81 17.62 14.69 -1.60
C CYS A 81 18.22 15.78 -0.71
N ALA A 82 17.38 16.50 0.03
CA ALA A 82 17.79 17.55 0.96
C ALA A 82 18.31 17.00 2.29
N ALA A 83 17.76 15.87 2.74
CA ALA A 83 18.12 15.26 4.02
C ALA A 83 19.35 14.33 3.94
N ILE A 84 19.59 13.69 2.79
CA ILE A 84 20.64 12.69 2.66
C ILE A 84 21.97 13.27 2.12
N SER A 85 23.08 12.65 2.49
CA SER A 85 24.42 13.05 2.06
C SER A 85 24.65 12.83 0.56
N GLY A 86 25.55 13.62 -0.05
CA GLY A 86 25.96 13.42 -1.44
C GLY A 86 26.56 12.02 -1.69
N THR A 87 27.27 11.46 -0.70
CA THR A 87 27.82 10.09 -0.75
C THR A 87 26.71 9.06 -0.88
N ALA A 88 25.64 9.17 -0.09
CA ALA A 88 24.50 8.26 -0.20
C ALA A 88 23.78 8.39 -1.55
N ARG A 89 23.66 9.59 -2.12
CA ARG A 89 23.14 9.79 -3.48
C ARG A 89 24.02 9.13 -4.54
N ALA A 90 25.34 9.19 -4.38
CA ALA A 90 26.29 8.50 -5.24
C ALA A 90 26.16 6.97 -5.12
N THR A 91 25.94 6.44 -3.91
CA THR A 91 25.67 5.02 -3.68
C THR A 91 24.41 4.55 -4.41
N VAL A 92 23.31 5.31 -4.35
CA VAL A 92 22.09 5.00 -5.11
C VAL A 92 22.37 4.98 -6.62
N ARG A 93 23.10 5.99 -7.14
CA ARG A 93 23.49 6.03 -8.55
C ARG A 93 24.27 4.77 -8.96
N ALA A 94 25.26 4.38 -8.15
CA ALA A 94 26.07 3.20 -8.39
C ALA A 94 25.22 1.92 -8.39
N MET A 95 24.33 1.75 -7.40
CA MET A 95 23.42 0.60 -7.35
C MET A 95 22.51 0.56 -8.58
N LEU A 96 21.94 1.69 -9.02
CA LEU A 96 21.15 1.78 -10.24
C LEU A 96 21.94 1.41 -11.51
N ASP A 97 23.24 1.65 -11.54
CA ASP A 97 24.11 1.26 -12.67
C ASP A 97 24.37 -0.25 -12.71
N THR A 98 24.47 -0.90 -11.55
CA THR A 98 24.66 -2.36 -11.44
C THR A 98 23.47 -3.19 -11.92
N LEU A 99 22.27 -2.58 -12.02
CA LEU A 99 21.08 -3.25 -12.55
C LEU A 99 21.25 -3.49 -14.05
N ALA A 100 21.00 -4.71 -14.49
CA ALA A 100 21.01 -5.05 -15.90
C ALA A 100 19.81 -4.40 -16.60
N PRO A 101 19.90 -4.04 -17.90
CA PRO A 101 18.78 -3.46 -18.61
C PRO A 101 17.51 -4.32 -18.62
N THR A 102 17.67 -5.64 -18.53
CA THR A 102 16.61 -6.64 -18.48
C THR A 102 16.02 -6.87 -17.10
N ASP A 103 16.58 -6.26 -16.05
CA ASP A 103 16.07 -6.42 -14.68
C ASP A 103 14.69 -5.75 -14.57
N SER A 104 13.69 -6.51 -14.10
CA SER A 104 12.30 -6.04 -13.92
C SER A 104 12.13 -5.28 -12.61
N ILE A 105 12.92 -4.23 -12.43
CA ILE A 105 12.95 -3.39 -11.23
C ILE A 105 12.56 -1.96 -11.63
N LEU A 106 11.37 -1.53 -11.22
CA LEU A 106 10.87 -0.19 -11.48
C LEU A 106 11.39 0.78 -10.41
N LEU A 107 12.05 1.87 -10.83
CA LEU A 107 12.29 3.01 -9.96
C LEU A 107 11.11 3.99 -10.09
N LEU A 108 10.32 4.16 -9.04
CA LEU A 108 9.20 5.09 -8.99
C LEU A 108 9.50 6.21 -7.99
N ALA A 109 9.44 7.47 -8.44
CA ALA A 109 9.66 8.62 -7.57
C ALA A 109 8.59 9.68 -7.72
N ILE A 110 8.23 10.30 -6.60
CA ILE A 110 7.30 11.43 -6.54
C ILE A 110 8.09 12.71 -6.28
N ILE A 111 7.77 13.77 -7.02
CA ILE A 111 8.40 15.08 -6.93
C ILE A 111 7.35 16.15 -6.67
N ASP A 112 7.56 16.88 -5.59
CA ASP A 112 6.83 18.09 -5.25
C ASP A 112 7.50 19.30 -5.92
N GLY A 113 7.18 19.51 -7.19
CA GLY A 113 7.67 20.62 -8.00
C GLY A 113 8.03 20.21 -9.42
N LYS A 114 8.87 21.02 -10.08
CA LYS A 114 9.38 20.74 -11.42
C LYS A 114 10.52 19.74 -11.34
N PHE A 115 10.61 18.82 -12.30
CA PHE A 115 11.75 17.90 -12.40
C PHE A 115 13.11 18.63 -12.46
N SER A 116 13.15 19.84 -13.04
CA SER A 116 14.34 20.67 -13.15
C SER A 116 14.86 21.24 -11.83
N SER A 117 14.06 21.22 -10.75
CA SER A 117 14.51 21.70 -9.42
C SER A 117 15.41 20.69 -8.71
N LEU A 118 15.37 19.41 -9.11
CA LEU A 118 16.19 18.37 -8.50
C LEU A 118 17.69 18.60 -8.76
N PRO A 119 18.57 18.17 -7.84
CA PRO A 119 20.02 18.14 -8.06
C PRO A 119 20.41 17.38 -9.35
N ARG A 120 21.46 17.84 -10.04
CA ARG A 120 21.91 17.28 -11.33
C ARG A 120 22.27 15.79 -11.24
N ASP A 121 22.92 15.39 -10.16
CA ASP A 121 23.30 14.01 -9.83
C ASP A 121 22.07 13.10 -9.70
N VAL A 122 20.99 13.60 -9.10
CA VAL A 122 19.74 12.86 -8.92
C VAL A 122 18.94 12.78 -10.22
N ARG A 123 18.90 13.85 -11.01
CA ARG A 123 18.23 13.81 -12.33
C ARG A 123 18.84 12.75 -13.25
N ALA A 124 20.16 12.56 -13.16
CA ALA A 124 20.86 11.53 -13.93
C ALA A 124 20.37 10.10 -13.61
N TRP A 125 19.74 9.88 -12.45
CA TRP A 125 19.15 8.59 -12.11
C TRP A 125 18.04 8.18 -13.04
N PHE A 126 17.34 9.11 -13.69
CA PHE A 126 16.22 8.79 -14.59
C PHE A 126 16.64 8.71 -16.06
N GLY A 127 17.94 8.90 -16.34
CA GLY A 127 18.51 8.92 -17.68
C GLY A 127 18.38 10.27 -18.39
N PRO A 128 19.06 10.44 -19.54
CA PRO A 128 19.07 11.71 -20.28
C PRO A 128 17.70 12.04 -20.91
N THR A 129 16.87 11.04 -21.20
CA THR A 129 15.53 11.21 -21.77
C THR A 129 14.43 11.21 -20.71
N ALA A 130 14.79 11.28 -19.41
CA ALA A 130 13.85 11.23 -18.29
C ALA A 130 12.63 12.14 -18.44
N ILE A 131 12.90 13.38 -18.86
CA ILE A 131 11.92 14.47 -19.01
C ILE A 131 10.89 14.20 -20.12
N LYS A 132 11.24 13.35 -21.10
CA LYS A 132 10.43 13.15 -22.30
C LYS A 132 9.66 11.84 -22.26
N ASP A 133 10.31 10.77 -21.80
CA ASP A 133 9.77 9.42 -21.93
C ASP A 133 9.32 8.82 -20.59
N ASN A 134 9.84 9.33 -19.47
CA ASN A 134 9.79 8.68 -18.16
C ASN A 134 9.23 9.59 -17.04
N SER A 135 8.65 10.75 -17.40
CA SER A 135 8.07 11.69 -16.45
C SER A 135 6.64 12.05 -16.81
N VAL A 136 5.77 12.05 -15.79
CA VAL A 136 4.38 12.48 -15.89
C VAL A 136 4.21 13.74 -15.06
N GLU A 137 3.81 14.84 -15.71
CA GLU A 137 3.51 16.10 -15.04
C GLU A 137 2.03 16.18 -14.65
N LEU A 138 1.79 16.45 -13.37
CA LEU A 138 0.48 16.72 -12.80
C LEU A 138 0.30 18.23 -12.71
N LEU A 139 -0.68 18.72 -13.46
CA LEU A 139 -1.01 20.13 -13.56
C LEU A 139 -2.32 20.42 -12.81
N ALA A 140 -2.54 21.70 -12.53
CA ALA A 140 -3.83 22.14 -12.00
C ALA A 140 -4.95 21.76 -12.97
N PRO A 141 -6.07 21.18 -12.48
CA PRO A 141 -7.15 20.74 -13.33
C PRO A 141 -7.79 21.93 -14.06
N SER A 142 -8.19 21.73 -15.31
CA SER A 142 -8.89 22.76 -16.11
C SER A 142 -10.29 23.06 -15.56
N ALA A 143 -10.92 24.14 -16.03
CA ALA A 143 -12.29 24.46 -15.64
C ALA A 143 -13.26 23.32 -16.00
N ASP A 144 -13.11 22.74 -17.20
CA ASP A 144 -13.95 21.64 -17.67
C ASP A 144 -13.77 20.38 -16.84
N GLN A 145 -12.53 20.04 -16.46
CA GLN A 145 -12.23 18.90 -15.58
C GLN A 145 -12.85 19.08 -14.20
N ARG A 146 -12.80 20.29 -13.64
CA ARG A 146 -13.46 20.59 -12.36
C ARG A 146 -14.97 20.49 -12.47
N LEU A 147 -15.57 21.00 -13.54
CA LEU A 147 -17.01 20.90 -13.78
C LEU A 147 -17.45 19.43 -13.88
N ALA A 148 -16.74 18.63 -14.68
CA ALA A 148 -17.01 17.19 -14.81
C ALA A 148 -16.86 16.44 -13.49
N PHE A 149 -15.86 16.78 -12.67
CA PHE A 149 -15.68 16.17 -11.35
C PHE A 149 -16.85 16.45 -10.40
N PHE A 150 -17.41 17.66 -10.42
CA PHE A 150 -18.52 18.05 -9.56
C PHE A 150 -19.91 17.77 -10.15
N GLU A 151 -20.01 17.36 -11.41
CA GLU A 151 -21.28 17.08 -12.08
C GLU A 151 -22.13 16.05 -11.30
N PRO A 152 -21.60 14.91 -10.82
CA PRO A 152 -22.40 13.96 -10.02
C PRO A 152 -22.94 14.58 -8.72
N LEU A 153 -22.14 15.44 -8.06
CA LEU A 153 -22.57 16.12 -6.84
C LEU A 153 -23.71 17.10 -7.12
N VAL A 154 -23.62 17.86 -8.22
CA VAL A 154 -24.68 18.79 -8.63
C VAL A 154 -25.97 18.04 -8.97
N GLU A 155 -25.86 16.89 -9.64
CA GLU A 155 -27.02 16.03 -9.93
C GLU A 155 -27.62 15.42 -8.66
N ASP A 156 -26.80 15.06 -7.68
CA ASP A 156 -27.26 14.61 -6.37
C ASP A 156 -27.98 15.74 -5.60
N ILE A 157 -27.52 16.99 -5.66
CA ILE A 157 -28.21 18.14 -5.02
C ILE A 157 -29.59 18.39 -5.64
N LYS A 158 -29.74 18.22 -6.96
CA LYS A 158 -31.02 18.34 -7.65
C LYS A 158 -31.95 17.14 -7.39
N ARG A 159 -31.42 16.04 -6.88
CA ARG A 159 -32.19 14.82 -6.65
C ARG A 159 -33.22 15.04 -5.53
N PRO A 160 -34.50 14.74 -5.75
CA PRO A 160 -35.50 14.87 -4.70
C PRO A 160 -35.20 13.90 -3.53
N PRO A 161 -35.56 14.26 -2.27
CA PRO A 161 -35.29 13.46 -1.07
C PRO A 161 -35.71 11.99 -1.17
N ASN A 162 -36.75 11.70 -1.95
CA ASN A 162 -37.32 10.36 -2.14
C ASN A 162 -36.47 9.43 -3.01
N LYS A 163 -35.42 9.94 -3.67
CA LYS A 163 -34.55 9.18 -4.58
C LYS A 163 -33.15 8.91 -4.00
N PHE A 164 -32.83 9.41 -2.81
CA PHE A 164 -31.60 8.99 -2.13
C PHE A 164 -31.77 7.57 -1.60
N ALA A 165 -30.68 6.79 -1.57
CA ALA A 165 -30.69 5.43 -1.02
C ALA A 165 -31.20 5.41 0.44
N ASP A 166 -30.96 6.49 1.18
CA ASP A 166 -31.40 6.68 2.57
C ASP A 166 -32.86 7.20 2.67
N GLY A 167 -33.39 7.77 1.58
CA GLY A 167 -34.80 8.15 1.42
C GLY A 167 -35.76 6.94 1.37
N MET A 168 -35.23 5.72 1.22
CA MET A 168 -35.93 4.46 1.50
C MET A 168 -36.13 4.18 3.00
N GLY A 169 -36.01 5.20 3.86
CA GLY A 169 -36.51 5.19 5.23
C GLY A 169 -38.04 5.10 5.34
N THR A 170 -38.79 5.20 4.24
CA THR A 170 -40.19 4.77 4.21
C THR A 170 -40.26 3.24 4.06
N LYS A 171 -40.15 2.56 5.22
CA LYS A 171 -40.50 1.14 5.42
C LYS A 171 -39.48 0.14 4.84
N ARG A 172 -38.24 0.14 5.33
CA ARG A 172 -37.49 -1.14 5.38
C ARG A 172 -38.35 -2.10 6.21
N LYS A 173 -39.10 -3.00 5.54
CA LYS A 173 -40.00 -3.94 6.22
C LYS A 173 -39.19 -4.64 7.30
N LYS A 174 -39.62 -4.52 8.57
CA LYS A 174 -38.94 -5.21 9.68
C LYS A 174 -38.84 -6.68 9.30
N ARG A 175 -37.62 -7.22 9.26
CA ARG A 175 -37.41 -8.65 8.99
C ARG A 175 -38.15 -9.43 10.06
N VAL A 176 -39.10 -10.26 9.65
CA VAL A 176 -39.69 -11.28 10.52
C VAL A 176 -38.65 -12.37 10.62
N LEU A 177 -38.05 -12.53 11.80
CA LEU A 177 -37.07 -13.58 12.06
C LEU A 177 -37.83 -14.89 12.29
N GLU A 178 -37.36 -15.98 11.68
CA GLU A 178 -37.87 -17.31 11.97
C GLU A 178 -37.55 -17.66 13.42
N VAL A 179 -38.54 -18.18 14.14
CA VAL A 179 -38.34 -18.64 15.52
C VAL A 179 -37.57 -19.95 15.45
N LEU A 180 -36.29 -19.91 15.86
CA LEU A 180 -35.45 -21.09 15.90
C LEU A 180 -35.98 -22.08 16.97
N PRO A 181 -35.94 -23.39 16.69
CA PRO A 181 -36.33 -24.39 17.68
C PRO A 181 -35.43 -24.30 18.90
N ILE A 182 -36.03 -24.42 20.07
CA ILE A 182 -35.30 -24.48 21.34
C ILE A 182 -34.37 -25.69 21.26
N ALA A 183 -33.09 -25.46 21.56
CA ALA A 183 -32.10 -26.52 21.55
C ALA A 183 -32.55 -27.67 22.46
N PRO A 184 -32.37 -28.94 22.05
CA PRO A 184 -32.68 -30.06 22.92
C PRO A 184 -31.90 -29.91 24.24
N PRO A 185 -32.51 -30.22 25.39
CA PRO A 185 -31.83 -30.17 26.67
C PRO A 185 -30.55 -30.98 26.61
N LEU A 186 -29.45 -30.42 27.14
CA LEU A 186 -28.20 -31.15 27.30
C LEU A 186 -28.49 -32.45 28.03
N GLU A 187 -27.93 -33.56 27.54
CA GLU A 187 -28.07 -34.85 28.22
C GLU A 187 -27.65 -34.70 29.69
N PRO A 188 -28.43 -35.22 30.65
CA PRO A 188 -28.06 -35.17 32.05
C PRO A 188 -26.66 -35.74 32.21
N ARG A 189 -25.79 -35.01 32.92
CA ARG A 189 -24.41 -35.42 33.16
C ARG A 189 -24.41 -36.85 33.71
N LYS A 190 -23.89 -37.80 32.92
CA LYS A 190 -23.70 -39.17 33.40
C LYS A 190 -22.69 -39.10 34.56
N PRO A 191 -23.00 -39.68 35.74
CA PRO A 191 -22.08 -39.71 36.85
C PRO A 191 -20.75 -40.30 36.41
N THR A 192 -19.67 -39.65 36.82
CA THR A 192 -18.31 -40.09 36.52
C THR A 192 -18.05 -41.42 37.25
N GLU A 193 -17.18 -42.29 36.76
CA GLU A 193 -16.83 -43.56 37.43
C GLU A 193 -16.43 -43.37 38.90
N ARG A 194 -15.80 -42.23 39.22
CA ARG A 194 -15.46 -41.84 40.60
C ARG A 194 -16.68 -41.55 41.47
N GLU A 195 -17.77 -41.02 40.91
CA GLU A 195 -19.01 -40.73 41.64
C GLU A 195 -19.86 -41.99 41.84
N LEU A 196 -19.82 -42.92 40.87
CA LEU A 196 -20.41 -44.26 41.01
C LEU A 196 -19.71 -45.08 42.11
N ALA A 197 -18.37 -45.05 42.14
CA ALA A 197 -17.60 -45.75 43.18
C ALA A 197 -17.87 -45.21 44.60
N VAL A 198 -18.15 -43.91 44.75
CA VAL A 198 -18.55 -43.32 46.05
C VAL A 198 -19.97 -43.76 46.43
N GLN A 199 -20.91 -43.87 45.50
CA GLN A 199 -22.27 -44.37 45.79
C GLN A 199 -22.27 -45.86 46.18
N GLU A 200 -21.46 -46.69 45.53
CA GLU A 200 -21.31 -48.11 45.87
C GLU A 200 -20.56 -48.30 47.21
N GLY A 201 -19.57 -47.46 47.51
CA GLY A 201 -18.88 -47.46 48.80
C GLY A 201 -19.78 -47.07 49.98
N VAL A 202 -20.71 -46.12 49.78
CA VAL A 202 -21.69 -45.72 50.80
C VAL A 202 -22.77 -46.80 51.02
N GLY A 203 -23.10 -47.60 49.99
CA GLY A 203 -24.00 -48.74 50.12
C GLY A 203 -23.44 -49.90 50.94
N ARG A 204 -22.11 -50.12 50.89
CA ARG A 204 -21.44 -51.21 51.60
C ARG A 204 -21.16 -50.90 53.07
N ALA A 205 -21.10 -49.63 53.46
CA ALA A 205 -20.87 -49.18 54.84
C ALA A 205 -22.15 -49.07 55.70
N ARG A 206 -23.34 -49.41 55.16
CA ARG A 206 -24.62 -49.45 55.90
C ARG A 206 -25.11 -50.88 56.21
N GLY A 207 -24.28 -51.89 55.96
CA GLY A 207 -24.59 -53.30 56.15
C GLY A 207 -23.50 -54.06 56.91
N GLU A 208 -23.08 -53.54 58.07
CA GLU A 208 -22.47 -54.28 59.19
C GLU A 208 -22.96 -53.66 60.51
#